data_AF-A0A497T7G1-F1
#
_entry.id   AF-A0A497T7G1-F1
#
_cell.length_a   1.000
_cell.length_b   1.000
_cell.length_c   1.000
_cell.angle_alpha   90.00
_cell.angle_beta   90.00
_cell.angle_gamma   90.00
#
_symmetry.space_group_name_H-M   'P 1'
#
loop_
_entity.id
_entity.type
_entity.pdbx_description
1 polymer ?
#
loop_
_entity_poly.entity_id
_entity_poly.type
_entity_poly.pdbx_seq_one_letter_code
_entity_poly.pdbx_strand_id
1 'polypeptide(L)'
;MWKLLLAIFAALLAISAFFGVKHFMPMDFQEIFNPPELLKSEKPIELEIFPQVFGFELKKPSNLSFSNLTLERFQGEVKADFASGQLEFKPKMETLSLKVPIQEIGFENLTIPALSLKQTRFRLENLTGTGNLDLSEFSGKIEIKKDRIVLSGNVSSLHLRFDNTTFSLT
;
A
#
# COMPACT_ATOMS: atom_id res chain seq x y z
N MET A 1 24.17 27.14 46.10
CA MET A 1 23.51 25.83 45.94
C MET A 1 23.09 25.48 44.50
N TRP A 2 22.96 26.42 43.55
CA TRP A 2 22.51 26.10 42.17
C TRP A 2 23.55 25.36 41.29
N LYS A 3 24.85 25.51 41.57
CA LYS A 3 25.92 24.91 40.76
C LYS A 3 25.99 23.38 40.92
N LEU A 4 25.54 22.85 42.05
CA LEU A 4 25.54 21.41 42.34
C LEU A 4 24.42 20.70 41.56
N LEU A 5 23.24 21.34 41.43
CA LEU A 5 22.12 20.83 40.64
C LEU A 5 22.43 20.80 39.15
N LEU A 6 23.14 21.81 38.64
CA LEU A 6 23.55 21.85 37.23
C LEU A 6 24.56 20.73 36.89
N ALA A 7 25.48 20.42 37.82
CA ALA A 7 26.45 19.34 37.65
C ALA A 7 25.78 17.95 37.67
N ILE A 8 24.77 17.75 38.52
CA ILE A 8 23.98 16.50 38.56
C ILE A 8 23.16 16.35 37.27
N PHE A 9 22.58 17.44 36.75
CA PHE A 9 21.82 17.40 35.49
C PHE A 9 22.74 17.13 34.28
N ALA A 10 23.93 17.73 34.24
CA ALA A 10 24.92 17.47 33.20
C ALA A 10 25.50 16.05 33.29
N ALA A 11 25.70 15.51 34.50
CA ALA A 11 26.13 14.12 34.70
C ALA A 11 25.02 13.13 34.30
N LEU A 12 23.75 13.41 34.61
CA LEU A 12 22.60 12.61 34.14
C LEU A 12 22.47 12.62 32.61
N LEU A 13 22.68 13.79 31.97
CA LEU A 13 22.69 13.89 30.51
C LEU A 13 23.88 13.14 29.90
N ALA A 14 25.07 13.22 30.49
CA ALA A 14 26.24 12.46 30.02
C ALA A 14 26.05 10.95 30.19
N ILE A 15 25.45 10.48 31.28
CA ILE A 15 25.12 9.06 31.50
C ILE A 15 24.03 8.60 30.51
N SER A 16 23.02 9.44 30.22
CA SER A 16 22.00 9.14 29.21
C SER A 16 22.56 9.11 27.77
N ALA A 17 23.58 9.91 27.47
CA ALA A 17 24.29 9.86 26.19
C ALA A 17 25.23 8.64 26.10
N PHE A 18 25.80 8.19 27.21
CA PHE A 18 26.71 7.04 27.24
C PHE A 18 25.99 5.68 27.29
N PHE A 19 24.80 5.62 27.89
CA PHE A 19 23.98 4.40 27.98
C PHE A 19 22.78 4.37 27.01
N GLY A 20 22.35 5.51 26.48
CA GLY A 20 21.22 5.61 25.54
C GLY A 20 21.53 5.28 24.08
N VAL A 21 22.80 5.05 23.72
CA VAL A 21 23.21 4.74 22.33
C VAL A 21 23.63 3.28 22.16
N LYS A 22 23.52 2.43 23.20
CA LYS A 22 23.98 1.02 23.10
C LYS A 22 22.92 -0.07 23.26
N HIS A 23 21.66 0.23 23.54
CA HIS A 23 20.68 -0.81 23.89
C HIS A 23 19.28 -0.72 23.24
N PHE A 24 19.12 0.03 22.15
CA PHE A 24 17.94 -0.06 21.29
C PHE A 24 18.34 -0.07 19.82
N MET A 25 18.98 -1.16 19.38
CA MET A 25 18.99 -1.64 18.00
C MET A 25 19.63 -3.04 17.99
N PRO A 26 18.83 -4.12 18.01
CA PRO A 26 19.18 -5.35 17.33
C PRO A 26 18.35 -5.37 16.04
N MET A 27 18.71 -4.50 15.10
CA MET A 27 18.35 -4.72 13.71
C MET A 27 19.39 -3.97 12.89
N ASP A 28 20.29 -4.75 12.29
CA ASP A 28 21.39 -4.30 11.46
C ASP A 28 20.91 -3.33 10.37
N PHE A 29 21.04 -2.03 10.61
CA PHE A 29 20.80 -0.99 9.63
C PHE A 29 22.02 -0.80 8.69
N GLN A 30 22.72 -1.89 8.38
CA GLN A 30 23.87 -1.96 7.47
C GLN A 30 23.78 -3.11 6.44
N GLU A 31 22.57 -3.62 6.14
CA GLU A 31 22.31 -4.40 4.92
C GLU A 31 21.51 -3.63 3.85
N ILE A 32 21.35 -2.31 4.00
CA ILE A 32 20.61 -1.47 3.04
C ILE A 32 21.60 -0.73 2.15
N PHE A 33 22.27 -1.42 1.20
CA PHE A 33 22.76 -0.85 -0.07
C PHE A 33 23.45 -1.93 -0.93
N ASN A 34 22.83 -3.11 -1.02
CA ASN A 34 22.84 -3.80 -2.32
C ASN A 34 21.50 -3.45 -2.95
N PRO A 35 21.46 -2.77 -4.13
CA PRO A 35 20.20 -2.72 -4.87
C PRO A 35 19.79 -4.18 -5.03
N PRO A 36 18.63 -4.58 -4.48
CA PRO A 36 18.29 -5.98 -4.52
C PRO A 36 18.28 -6.38 -6.00
N GLU A 37 18.88 -7.52 -6.32
CA GLU A 37 18.71 -8.24 -7.58
C GLU A 37 17.24 -8.71 -7.77
N LEU A 38 16.29 -8.00 -7.15
CA LEU A 38 14.89 -8.31 -7.11
C LEU A 38 14.23 -7.59 -8.28
N LEU A 39 13.43 -8.38 -9.00
CA LEU A 39 12.59 -8.00 -10.12
C LEU A 39 13.31 -8.02 -11.49
N LYS A 40 13.69 -9.24 -11.94
CA LYS A 40 13.66 -9.53 -13.38
C LYS A 40 12.19 -9.56 -13.81
N SER A 41 11.80 -8.75 -14.78
CA SER A 41 10.41 -8.40 -15.13
C SER A 41 9.52 -9.53 -15.70
N GLU A 42 9.93 -10.80 -15.59
CA GLU A 42 9.15 -11.95 -16.08
C GLU A 42 8.22 -12.58 -15.03
N LYS A 43 8.41 -12.28 -13.75
CA LYS A 43 7.59 -12.88 -12.69
C LYS A 43 6.39 -12.00 -12.35
N PRO A 44 5.19 -12.58 -12.15
CA PRO A 44 4.05 -11.86 -11.60
C PRO A 44 4.42 -11.21 -10.27
N ILE A 45 4.06 -9.94 -10.09
CA ILE A 45 4.25 -9.23 -8.83
C ILE A 45 3.08 -9.51 -7.88
N GLU A 46 3.36 -9.52 -6.59
CA GLU A 46 2.36 -9.44 -5.53
C GLU A 46 2.62 -8.18 -4.70
N LEU A 47 1.73 -7.19 -4.86
CA LEU A 47 1.84 -5.88 -4.24
C LEU A 47 0.69 -5.68 -3.27
N GLU A 48 1.00 -5.61 -1.98
CA GLU A 48 0.05 -5.20 -0.95
C GLU A 48 0.09 -3.68 -0.79
N ILE A 49 -1.08 -3.05 -0.74
CA ILE A 49 -1.24 -1.61 -0.64
C ILE A 49 -2.19 -1.30 0.52
N PHE A 50 -1.84 -0.31 1.34
CA PHE A 50 -2.63 0.12 2.50
C PHE A 50 -3.08 1.59 2.33
N PRO A 51 -3.90 1.89 1.31
CA PRO A 51 -4.40 3.24 1.09
C PRO A 51 -5.51 3.60 2.10
N GLN A 52 -5.74 4.89 2.32
CA GLN A 52 -6.91 5.34 3.08
C GLN A 52 -8.20 5.21 2.25
N VAL A 53 -8.11 5.55 0.97
CA VAL A 53 -9.20 5.47 -0.01
C VAL A 53 -8.62 4.91 -1.30
N PHE A 54 -9.36 4.02 -1.95
CA PHE A 54 -8.99 3.44 -3.24
C PHE A 54 -10.21 3.41 -4.14
N GLY A 55 -10.05 3.66 -5.44
CA GLY A 55 -11.16 3.50 -6.36
C GLY A 55 -10.71 3.29 -7.79
N PHE A 56 -11.55 2.61 -8.57
CA PHE A 56 -11.33 2.35 -9.98
C PHE A 56 -12.66 2.25 -10.73
N GLU A 57 -12.61 2.53 -12.03
CA GLU A 57 -13.75 2.42 -12.93
C GLU A 57 -13.68 1.11 -13.72
N LEU A 58 -14.74 0.31 -13.65
CA LEU A 58 -14.93 -0.86 -14.50
C LEU A 58 -15.54 -0.44 -15.83
N LYS A 59 -14.72 -0.42 -16.89
CA LYS A 59 -15.16 -0.06 -18.24
C LYS A 59 -15.97 -1.16 -18.94
N LYS A 60 -15.82 -2.42 -18.53
CA LYS A 60 -16.55 -3.58 -19.07
C LYS A 60 -17.41 -4.21 -17.96
N PRO A 61 -18.60 -4.76 -18.29
CA PRO A 61 -19.42 -5.45 -17.31
C PRO A 61 -18.66 -6.62 -16.69
N SER A 62 -18.63 -6.70 -15.36
CA SER A 62 -17.95 -7.77 -14.63
C SER A 62 -18.84 -8.26 -13.49
N ASN A 63 -18.76 -9.55 -13.19
CA ASN A 63 -19.44 -10.13 -12.04
C ASN A 63 -18.56 -9.91 -10.81
N LEU A 64 -19.11 -9.26 -9.79
CA LEU A 64 -18.42 -9.00 -8.53
C LEU A 64 -19.01 -9.90 -7.46
N SER A 65 -18.18 -10.79 -6.91
CA SER A 65 -18.59 -11.66 -5.81
C SER A 65 -18.09 -11.10 -4.49
N PHE A 66 -19.02 -11.02 -3.54
CA PHE A 66 -18.81 -10.70 -2.14
C PHE A 66 -19.18 -11.92 -1.32
N SER A 67 -18.80 -11.97 -0.03
CA SER A 67 -19.05 -13.15 0.80
C SER A 67 -20.51 -13.60 0.79
N ASN A 68 -21.47 -12.66 0.73
CA ASN A 68 -22.91 -12.94 0.79
C ASN A 68 -23.73 -12.34 -0.36
N LEU A 69 -23.10 -11.73 -1.36
CA LEU A 69 -23.79 -11.00 -2.42
C LEU A 69 -23.01 -11.12 -3.73
N THR A 70 -23.71 -11.19 -4.85
CA THR A 70 -23.09 -11.14 -6.18
C THR A 70 -23.72 -10.01 -6.97
N LEU A 71 -22.90 -9.05 -7.41
CA LEU A 71 -23.33 -8.04 -8.38
C LEU A 71 -23.02 -8.56 -9.77
N GLU A 72 -24.04 -9.00 -10.49
CA GLU A 72 -23.88 -9.47 -11.85
C GLU A 72 -23.80 -8.28 -12.83
N ARG A 73 -22.92 -8.40 -13.83
CA ARG A 73 -22.78 -7.44 -14.94
C ARG A 73 -22.59 -5.99 -14.49
N PHE A 74 -21.95 -5.76 -13.34
CA PHE A 74 -21.72 -4.42 -12.83
C PHE A 74 -20.77 -3.63 -13.75
N GLN A 75 -21.14 -2.38 -14.03
CA GLN A 75 -20.32 -1.42 -14.76
C GLN A 75 -20.45 -0.05 -14.08
N GLY A 76 -19.32 0.53 -13.68
CA GLY A 76 -19.33 1.77 -12.91
C GLY A 76 -18.07 1.95 -12.08
N GLU A 77 -18.15 2.84 -11.09
CA GLU A 77 -17.07 3.13 -10.17
C GLU A 77 -17.20 2.26 -8.91
N VAL A 78 -16.09 1.68 -8.49
CA VAL A 78 -15.93 1.03 -7.20
C VAL A 78 -14.98 1.88 -6.36
N LYS A 79 -15.40 2.27 -5.17
CA LYS A 79 -14.58 3.06 -4.23
C LYS A 79 -14.57 2.41 -2.85
N ALA A 80 -13.41 2.05 -2.35
CA ALA A 80 -13.17 1.61 -0.99
C ALA A 80 -12.72 2.79 -0.12
N ASP A 81 -13.38 2.99 1.02
CA ASP A 81 -12.96 3.89 2.09
C ASP A 81 -12.65 3.04 3.32
N PHE A 82 -11.36 2.83 3.57
CA PHE A 82 -10.86 1.98 4.65
C PHE A 82 -11.01 2.63 6.02
N ALA A 83 -11.07 3.96 6.08
CA ALA A 83 -11.29 4.69 7.34
C ALA A 83 -12.72 4.47 7.85
N SER A 84 -13.70 4.49 6.95
CA SER A 84 -15.10 4.19 7.27
C SER A 84 -15.44 2.68 7.22
N GLY A 85 -14.56 1.85 6.66
CA GLY A 85 -14.79 0.42 6.50
C GLY A 85 -15.85 0.09 5.45
N GLN A 86 -16.05 0.96 4.46
CA GLN A 86 -17.12 0.83 3.46
C GLN A 86 -16.62 0.79 2.02
N LEU A 87 -17.36 0.10 1.18
CA LEU A 87 -17.26 0.13 -0.28
C LEU A 87 -18.49 0.79 -0.84
N GLU A 88 -18.27 1.74 -1.75
CA GLU A 88 -19.26 2.44 -2.51
C GLU A 88 -19.21 1.95 -3.96
N PHE A 89 -20.34 1.42 -4.43
CA PHE A 89 -20.55 1.04 -5.82
C PHE A 89 -21.46 2.07 -6.46
N LYS A 90 -20.97 2.70 -7.53
CA LYS A 90 -21.71 3.71 -8.28
C LYS A 90 -21.86 3.27 -9.74
N PRO A 91 -23.01 2.73 -10.14
CA PRO A 91 -23.26 2.30 -11.52
C PRO A 91 -23.18 3.48 -12.49
N LYS A 92 -22.72 3.23 -13.72
CA LYS A 92 -22.50 4.28 -14.73
C LYS A 92 -23.79 4.96 -15.21
N MET A 93 -24.95 4.32 -15.05
CA MET A 93 -26.24 4.78 -15.57
C MET A 93 -27.27 5.14 -14.48
N GLU A 94 -26.92 5.05 -13.20
CA GLU A 94 -27.86 5.28 -12.10
C GLU A 94 -27.31 6.27 -11.07
N THR A 95 -28.21 7.02 -10.43
CA THR A 95 -27.90 7.87 -9.25
C THR A 95 -27.78 7.07 -7.94
N LEU A 96 -28.05 5.76 -7.98
CA LEU A 96 -28.03 4.90 -6.80
C LEU A 96 -26.58 4.53 -6.47
N SER A 97 -26.11 4.90 -5.28
CA SER A 97 -24.86 4.40 -4.72
C SER A 97 -25.18 3.29 -3.71
N LEU A 98 -24.55 2.13 -3.86
CA LEU A 98 -24.65 1.05 -2.89
C LEU A 98 -23.44 1.13 -1.95
N LYS A 99 -23.69 1.31 -0.65
CA LYS A 99 -22.64 1.25 0.37
C LYS A 99 -22.73 -0.06 1.13
N VAL A 100 -21.66 -0.84 1.08
CA VAL A 100 -21.56 -2.14 1.77
C VAL A 100 -20.31 -2.16 2.64
N PRO A 101 -20.30 -2.89 3.77
CA PRO A 101 -19.09 -3.07 4.55
C PRO A 101 -17.97 -3.71 3.71
N ILE A 102 -16.71 -3.31 3.94
CA ILE A 102 -15.57 -3.98 3.31
C ILE A 102 -15.54 -5.44 3.79
N GLN A 103 -15.76 -6.34 2.83
CA GLN A 103 -15.52 -7.78 2.93
C GLN A 103 -14.43 -8.14 1.90
N GLU A 104 -13.93 -9.38 1.96
CA GLU A 104 -12.99 -9.86 0.94
C GLU A 104 -13.69 -9.88 -0.44
N ILE A 105 -13.15 -9.12 -1.39
CA ILE A 105 -13.66 -9.04 -2.76
C ILE A 105 -12.52 -9.31 -3.72
N GLY A 106 -12.72 -10.28 -4.60
CA GLY A 106 -11.80 -10.62 -5.67
C GLY A 106 -12.30 -10.12 -7.02
N PHE A 107 -11.41 -9.50 -7.79
CA PHE A 107 -11.57 -9.21 -9.20
C PHE A 107 -10.54 -10.02 -9.96
N GLU A 108 -10.98 -10.85 -10.91
CA GLU A 108 -10.10 -11.65 -11.75
C GLU A 108 -10.01 -11.09 -13.16
N ASN A 109 -8.87 -11.30 -13.83
CA ASN A 109 -8.61 -10.84 -15.21
C ASN A 109 -8.82 -9.34 -15.41
N LEU A 110 -8.51 -8.54 -14.38
CA LEU A 110 -8.70 -7.10 -14.41
C LEU A 110 -7.48 -6.43 -15.06
N THR A 111 -7.76 -5.53 -16.00
CA THR A 111 -6.74 -4.69 -16.63
C THR A 111 -6.86 -3.26 -16.14
N ILE A 112 -5.83 -2.76 -15.45
CA ILE A 112 -5.75 -1.35 -15.07
C ILE A 112 -4.72 -0.66 -15.95
N PRO A 113 -5.11 0.31 -16.79
CA PRO A 113 -4.17 0.99 -17.69
C PRO A 113 -3.14 1.82 -16.92
N ALA A 114 -3.57 2.49 -15.85
CA ALA A 114 -2.68 3.21 -14.95
C ALA A 114 -3.29 3.28 -13.54
N LEU A 115 -2.48 3.07 -12.52
CA LEU A 115 -2.80 3.28 -11.12
C LEU A 115 -1.73 4.20 -10.52
N SER A 116 -2.15 5.32 -9.93
CA SER A 116 -1.25 6.24 -9.22
C SER A 116 -1.78 6.47 -7.81
N LEU A 117 -0.99 6.09 -6.81
CA LEU A 117 -1.31 6.26 -5.41
C LEU A 117 -0.25 7.14 -4.75
N LYS A 118 -0.71 8.16 -4.02
CA LYS A 118 0.16 9.12 -3.34
C LYS A 118 0.29 8.79 -1.87
N GLN A 119 1.49 8.97 -1.32
CA GLN A 119 1.78 8.82 0.12
C GLN A 119 1.15 7.56 0.74
N THR A 120 1.24 6.46 0.01
CA THR A 120 0.57 5.21 0.35
C THR A 120 1.59 4.24 0.93
N ARG A 121 1.18 3.51 1.97
CA ARG A 121 1.98 2.40 2.52
C ARG A 121 1.82 1.19 1.61
N PHE A 122 2.90 0.46 1.37
CA PHE A 122 2.88 -0.74 0.55
C PHE A 122 3.91 -1.77 1.01
N ARG A 123 3.71 -3.00 0.53
CA ARG A 123 4.64 -4.11 0.63
C ARG A 123 4.72 -4.82 -0.72
N LEU A 124 5.92 -4.94 -1.25
CA LEU A 124 6.25 -5.70 -2.45
C LEU A 124 7.35 -6.68 -2.10
N GLU A 125 7.05 -7.97 -2.01
CA GLU A 125 7.98 -8.99 -1.54
C GLU A 125 8.62 -8.58 -0.19
N ASN A 126 9.95 -8.36 -0.17
CA ASN A 126 10.71 -7.94 1.02
C ASN A 126 10.82 -6.41 1.16
N LEU A 127 10.27 -5.63 0.23
CA LEU A 127 10.30 -4.18 0.25
C LEU A 127 9.02 -3.64 0.92
N THR A 128 9.16 -2.98 2.07
CA THR A 128 8.06 -2.28 2.74
C THR A 128 8.40 -0.80 2.86
N GLY A 129 7.44 0.08 2.59
CA GLY A 129 7.62 1.50 2.89
C GLY A 129 6.40 2.36 2.60
N THR A 130 6.61 3.66 2.64
CA THR A 130 5.58 4.68 2.40
C THR A 130 6.06 5.60 1.29
N GLY A 131 5.25 5.79 0.24
CA GLY A 131 5.69 6.57 -0.90
C GLY A 131 4.61 6.77 -1.95
N ASN A 132 5.01 7.27 -3.12
CA ASN A 132 4.16 7.29 -4.29
C ASN A 132 4.38 6.01 -5.09
N LEU A 133 3.29 5.40 -5.52
CA LEU A 133 3.27 4.20 -6.33
C LEU A 133 2.61 4.57 -7.66
N ASP A 134 3.32 4.38 -8.75
CA ASP A 134 2.76 4.45 -10.10
C ASP A 134 2.94 3.10 -10.77
N LEU A 135 1.86 2.56 -11.31
CA LEU A 135 1.81 1.28 -11.98
C LEU A 135 1.13 1.48 -13.33
N SER A 136 1.75 1.02 -14.41
CA SER A 136 1.18 1.04 -15.76
C SER A 136 0.84 -0.35 -16.27
N GLU A 137 -0.30 -0.48 -16.95
CA GLU A 137 -0.73 -1.69 -17.66
C GLU A 137 -0.75 -2.93 -16.76
N PHE A 138 -1.37 -2.83 -15.60
CA PHE A 138 -1.64 -3.99 -14.75
C PHE A 138 -2.52 -4.99 -15.50
N SER A 139 -2.18 -6.27 -15.42
CA SER A 139 -3.09 -7.37 -15.75
C SER A 139 -2.99 -8.47 -14.71
N GLY A 140 -4.09 -8.74 -14.00
CA GLY A 140 -4.11 -9.79 -12.99
C GLY A 140 -5.33 -9.76 -12.10
N LYS A 141 -5.11 -10.12 -10.84
CA LYS A 141 -6.12 -10.21 -9.78
C LYS A 141 -5.98 -9.04 -8.81
N ILE A 142 -7.11 -8.52 -8.37
CA ILE A 142 -7.20 -7.54 -7.28
C ILE A 142 -8.03 -8.14 -6.17
N GLU A 143 -7.49 -8.20 -4.96
CA GLU A 143 -8.24 -8.55 -3.76
C GLU A 143 -8.32 -7.35 -2.84
N ILE A 144 -9.54 -6.87 -2.55
CA ILE A 144 -9.78 -5.87 -1.53
C ILE A 144 -10.11 -6.60 -0.23
N LYS A 145 -9.28 -6.41 0.79
CA LYS A 145 -9.44 -6.97 2.14
C LYS A 145 -9.81 -5.85 3.10
N LYS A 146 -10.13 -6.20 4.35
CA LYS A 146 -10.59 -5.23 5.36
C LYS A 146 -9.59 -4.09 5.64
N ASP A 147 -8.30 -4.36 5.50
CA ASP A 147 -7.21 -3.49 5.91
C ASP A 147 -6.23 -3.13 4.77
N ARG A 148 -6.34 -3.80 3.61
CA ARG A 148 -5.39 -3.67 2.51
C ARG A 148 -5.98 -4.10 1.17
N ILE A 149 -5.24 -3.83 0.12
CA ILE A 149 -5.49 -4.28 -1.25
C ILE A 149 -4.31 -5.12 -1.67
N VAL A 150 -4.56 -6.26 -2.31
CA VAL A 150 -3.53 -7.13 -2.89
C VAL A 150 -3.69 -7.11 -4.40
N LEU A 151 -2.65 -6.68 -5.11
CA LEU A 151 -2.55 -6.75 -6.57
C LEU A 151 -1.60 -7.90 -6.92
N SER A 152 -2.11 -8.92 -7.61
CA SER A 152 -1.31 -10.09 -8.03
C SER A 152 -1.38 -10.21 -9.55
N GLY A 153 -0.28 -9.98 -10.26
CA GLY A 153 -0.31 -10.00 -11.73
C GLY A 153 0.92 -9.44 -12.41
N ASN A 154 0.79 -9.21 -13.70
CA ASN A 154 1.85 -8.63 -14.53
C ASN A 154 1.68 -7.11 -14.63
N VAL A 155 2.81 -6.42 -14.75
CA VAL A 155 2.88 -4.96 -14.95
C VAL A 155 3.91 -4.65 -16.01
N SER A 156 3.63 -3.67 -16.87
CA SER A 156 4.63 -3.18 -17.83
C SER A 156 5.63 -2.24 -17.18
N SER A 157 5.22 -1.50 -16.15
CA SER A 157 6.15 -0.74 -15.32
C SER A 157 5.59 -0.51 -13.92
N LEU A 158 6.52 -0.44 -12.95
CA LEU A 158 6.24 -0.12 -11.56
C LEU A 158 7.26 0.91 -11.08
N HIS A 159 6.80 2.08 -10.68
CA HIS A 159 7.64 3.11 -10.08
C HIS A 159 7.23 3.33 -8.62
N LEU A 160 8.18 3.12 -7.72
CA LEU A 160 8.05 3.36 -6.28
C LEU A 160 8.95 4.54 -5.90
N ARG A 161 8.35 5.63 -5.47
CA ARG A 161 9.07 6.85 -5.06
C ARG A 161 8.94 7.07 -3.56
N PHE A 162 10.04 6.95 -2.84
CA PHE A 162 10.15 7.19 -1.40
C PHE A 162 10.97 8.45 -1.20
N ASP A 163 10.40 9.53 -0.68
CA ASP A 163 11.13 10.79 -0.44
C ASP A 163 12.08 11.18 -1.61
N ASN A 164 13.37 10.84 -1.53
CA ASN A 164 14.42 11.08 -2.54
C ASN A 164 14.92 9.84 -3.32
N THR A 165 14.35 8.66 -3.11
CA THR A 165 14.75 7.39 -3.75
C THR A 165 13.65 6.88 -4.66
N THR A 166 13.99 6.60 -5.92
CA THR A 166 13.06 5.99 -6.89
C THR A 166 13.52 4.59 -7.22
N PHE A 167 12.63 3.62 -7.09
CA PHE A 167 12.80 2.26 -7.58
C PHE A 167 11.88 2.08 -8.78
N SER A 168 12.43 1.53 -9.85
CA SER A 168 11.70 1.32 -11.10
C SER A 168 11.87 -0.12 -11.54
N LEU A 169 10.76 -0.77 -11.88
CA LEU A 169 10.71 -2.00 -12.65
C LEU A 169 10.18 -1.66 -14.04
N THR A 170 10.86 -2.16 -15.07
CA THR A 170 10.48 -2.09 -16.49
C THR A 170 10.67 -3.44 -17.12
#